data_AF-A0A1H7Y3Q4-F1
#
_entry.id   AF-A0A1H7Y3Q4-F1
#
_cell.length_a   1.000
_cell.length_b   1.000
_cell.length_c   1.000
_cell.angle_alpha   90.00
_cell.angle_beta   90.00
_cell.angle_gamma   90.00
#
_symmetry.space_group_name_H-M   'P 1'
#
loop_
_entity.id
_entity.type
_entity.pdbx_description
1 polymer ?
#
loop_
_entity_poly.entity_id
_entity_poly.type
_entity_poly.pdbx_seq_one_letter_code
_entity_poly.pdbx_strand_id
1 'polypeptide(L)'
;MTKPDPFRYFKTSREIIGLAVMMYVRFPLSLRNVEDLLHERGIDVSHEAVRYWWHRFGPMFAAKIRKRRIEGMKSSRWRWHLDEMLVKINGEWHYLWRAVDHEGEVLESFVTRTRDKKAALKFLKKATRKHGRPNVIVTDRLRSYGAALKEIGAKHRQETGRWLNTKAVCV
;
A
#
# COMPACT_ATOMS: atom_id res chain seq x y z
N MET A 1 26.00 17.28 -7.36
CA MET A 1 24.82 17.97 -7.91
C MET A 1 23.72 17.99 -6.86
N THR A 2 23.45 19.14 -6.26
CA THR A 2 22.34 19.33 -5.32
C THR A 2 21.01 19.10 -6.04
N LYS A 3 20.17 18.19 -5.54
CA LYS A 3 18.83 18.00 -6.12
C LYS A 3 18.05 19.32 -6.00
N PRO A 4 17.40 19.81 -7.06
CA PRO A 4 16.59 21.02 -6.97
C PRO A 4 15.47 20.81 -5.94
N ASP A 5 15.23 21.83 -5.11
CA ASP A 5 14.20 21.79 -4.07
C ASP A 5 12.82 21.54 -4.73
N PRO A 6 12.11 20.45 -4.40
CA PRO A 6 10.83 20.14 -5.00
C PRO A 6 9.73 21.17 -4.65
N PHE A 7 9.93 21.97 -3.60
CA PHE A 7 9.05 23.06 -3.17
C PHE A 7 9.43 24.43 -3.75
N ARG A 8 10.42 24.48 -4.65
CA ARG A 8 10.76 25.72 -5.35
C ARG A 8 9.53 26.22 -6.11
N TYR A 9 9.27 27.54 -6.02
CA TYR A 9 8.15 28.28 -6.64
C TYR A 9 6.78 28.19 -5.95
N PHE A 10 6.65 27.57 -4.78
CA PHE A 10 5.41 27.63 -4.00
C PHE A 10 5.37 28.86 -3.09
N LYS A 11 4.23 29.56 -3.09
CA LYS A 11 3.94 30.66 -2.16
C LYS A 11 3.55 30.16 -0.76
N THR A 12 3.09 28.91 -0.66
CA THR A 12 2.69 28.25 0.58
C THR A 12 3.88 27.55 1.24
N SER A 13 3.95 27.59 2.57
CA SER A 13 4.99 26.89 3.34
C SER A 13 4.99 25.37 3.05
N ARG A 14 6.20 24.79 3.01
CA ARG A 14 6.42 23.34 2.93
C ARG A 14 5.72 22.56 4.06
N GLU A 15 5.59 23.15 5.24
CA GLU A 15 4.93 22.52 6.40
C GLU A 15 3.43 22.39 6.15
N ILE A 16 2.79 23.43 5.59
CA ILE A 16 1.36 23.43 5.26
C ILE A 16 1.08 22.44 4.13
N ILE A 17 1.88 22.46 3.06
CA ILE A 17 1.75 21.50 1.94
C ILE A 17 1.91 20.07 2.46
N GLY A 18 2.91 19.84 3.32
CA GLY A 18 3.13 18.54 3.94
C GLY A 18 1.99 18.10 4.83
N LEU A 19 1.44 19.00 5.64
CA LEU A 19 0.30 18.73 6.51
C LEU A 19 -0.94 18.36 5.69
N ALA A 20 -1.29 19.16 4.68
CA ALA A 20 -2.46 18.91 3.82
C ALA A 20 -2.38 17.54 3.13
N VAL A 21 -1.23 17.23 2.53
CA VAL A 21 -1.00 15.93 1.87
C VAL A 21 -1.01 14.79 2.89
N MET A 22 -0.44 14.99 4.08
CA MET A 22 -0.45 13.98 5.13
C MET A 22 -1.85 13.72 5.69
N MET A 23 -2.68 14.75 5.84
CA MET A 23 -4.07 14.62 6.29
C MET A 23 -4.89 13.81 5.29
N TYR A 24 -4.74 14.12 3.99
CA TYR A 24 -5.39 13.38 2.92
C TYR A 24 -4.93 11.91 2.83
N VAL A 25 -3.64 11.63 3.06
CA VAL A 25 -3.10 10.27 2.94
C VAL A 25 -3.37 9.40 4.17
N ARG A 26 -3.37 9.98 5.37
CA ARG A 26 -3.42 9.24 6.62
C ARG A 26 -4.84 9.04 7.15
N PHE A 27 -5.76 9.95 6.83
CA PHE A 27 -7.13 9.91 7.31
C PHE A 27 -8.11 9.75 6.14
N PRO A 28 -9.28 9.13 6.33
CA PRO A 28 -10.31 8.99 5.30
C PRO A 28 -11.05 10.33 5.07
N LEU A 29 -10.30 11.40 4.77
CA LEU A 29 -10.82 12.73 4.55
C LEU A 29 -11.00 12.99 3.05
N SER A 30 -12.11 13.61 2.68
CA SER A 30 -12.28 14.15 1.33
C SER A 30 -11.36 15.35 1.12
N LEU A 31 -11.05 15.70 -0.13
CA LEU A 31 -10.25 16.89 -0.43
C LEU A 31 -10.91 18.17 0.10
N ARG A 32 -12.26 18.22 0.14
CA ARG A 32 -13.02 19.34 0.71
C ARG A 32 -12.89 19.39 2.23
N ASN A 33 -12.95 18.24 2.90
CA ASN A 33 -12.74 18.19 4.35
C ASN A 33 -11.33 18.68 4.73
N VAL A 34 -10.32 18.43 3.89
CA VAL A 34 -8.96 18.94 4.12
C VAL A 34 -8.90 20.45 3.92
N GLU A 35 -9.57 20.99 2.91
CA GLU A 35 -9.76 22.43 2.73
C GLU A 35 -10.43 23.07 3.95
N ASP A 36 -11.56 22.51 4.42
CA ASP A 36 -12.30 23.03 5.58
C ASP A 36 -11.42 23.05 6.85
N LEU A 37 -10.69 21.97 7.13
CA LEU A 37 -9.80 21.86 8.29
C LEU A 37 -8.59 22.81 8.22
N LEU A 38 -8.13 23.16 7.01
CA LEU A 38 -7.10 24.17 6.83
C LEU A 38 -7.68 25.57 7.00
N HIS A 39 -8.91 25.79 6.52
CA HIS A 39 -9.62 27.05 6.66
C HIS A 39 -9.90 27.38 8.14
N GLU A 40 -10.30 26.40 8.95
CA GLU A 40 -10.44 26.55 10.42
C GLU A 40 -9.15 27.03 11.11
N ARG A 41 -7.98 26.78 10.50
CA ARG A 41 -6.66 27.21 10.99
C ARG A 41 -6.21 28.54 10.39
N GLY A 42 -7.09 29.25 9.69
CA GLY A 42 -6.80 30.51 9.01
C GLY A 42 -5.97 30.34 7.72
N ILE A 43 -5.92 29.14 7.16
CA ILE A 43 -5.16 28.84 5.94
C ILE A 43 -6.15 28.72 4.78
N ASP A 44 -6.20 29.75 3.93
CA ASP A 44 -7.09 29.77 2.76
C ASP A 44 -6.45 29.03 1.57
N VAL A 45 -6.94 27.82 1.30
CA VAL A 45 -6.42 26.92 0.26
C VAL A 45 -7.57 26.12 -0.34
N SER A 46 -7.74 26.17 -1.65
CA SER A 46 -8.77 25.38 -2.33
C SER A 46 -8.43 23.87 -2.38
N HIS A 47 -9.45 23.01 -2.39
CA HIS A 47 -9.27 21.57 -2.58
C HIS A 47 -8.53 21.21 -3.89
N GLU A 48 -8.58 22.06 -4.92
CA GLU A 48 -7.79 21.87 -6.15
C GLU A 48 -6.29 22.05 -5.91
N ALA A 49 -5.89 22.98 -5.06
CA ALA A 49 -4.49 23.14 -4.66
C ALA A 49 -4.01 21.92 -3.86
N VAL A 50 -4.84 21.39 -2.94
CA VAL A 50 -4.56 20.14 -2.22
C VAL A 50 -4.42 18.97 -3.21
N ARG A 51 -5.31 18.87 -4.22
CA ARG A 51 -5.24 17.86 -5.27
C ARG A 51 -3.94 17.96 -6.07
N TYR A 52 -3.53 19.18 -6.45
CA TYR A 52 -2.27 19.41 -7.16
C TYR A 52 -1.06 19.00 -6.32
N TRP A 53 -1.05 19.36 -5.03
CA TRP A 53 0.01 18.96 -4.10
C TRP A 53 0.06 17.45 -3.90
N TRP A 54 -1.09 16.78 -3.80
CA TRP A 54 -1.16 15.33 -3.76
C TRP A 54 -0.55 14.70 -5.03
N HIS A 55 -0.92 15.16 -6.22
CA HIS A 55 -0.36 14.61 -7.46
C HIS A 55 1.16 14.81 -7.56
N ARG A 56 1.66 15.98 -7.12
CA ARG A 56 3.09 16.33 -7.23
C ARG A 56 3.96 15.71 -6.15
N PHE A 57 3.51 15.76 -4.89
CA PHE A 57 4.30 15.35 -3.73
C PHE A 57 3.86 14.01 -3.13
N GLY A 58 2.68 13.51 -3.46
CA GLY A 58 2.15 12.23 -2.98
C GLY A 58 3.13 11.08 -3.13
N PRO A 59 3.80 10.88 -4.29
CA PRO A 59 4.81 9.83 -4.44
C PRO A 59 5.98 9.95 -3.46
N MET A 60 6.41 11.18 -3.15
CA MET A 60 7.51 11.47 -2.22
C MET A 60 7.09 11.17 -0.78
N PHE A 61 5.91 11.64 -0.35
CA PHE A 61 5.36 11.34 0.97
C PHE A 61 5.08 9.85 1.15
N ALA A 62 4.46 9.21 0.15
CA ALA A 62 4.22 7.77 0.15
C ALA A 62 5.54 6.96 0.20
N ALA A 63 6.60 7.40 -0.48
CA ALA A 63 7.91 6.77 -0.37
C ALA A 63 8.51 6.91 1.04
N LYS A 64 8.40 8.10 1.66
CA LYS A 64 8.90 8.35 3.03
C LYS A 64 8.13 7.55 4.07
N ILE A 65 6.80 7.49 3.98
CA ILE A 65 5.94 6.66 4.85
C ILE A 65 6.31 5.19 4.69
N ARG A 66 6.40 4.69 3.45
CA ARG A 66 6.79 3.30 3.17
C ARG A 66 8.16 2.97 3.72
N LYS A 67 9.15 3.86 3.55
CA LYS A 67 10.51 3.66 4.08
C LYS A 67 10.50 3.56 5.60
N ARG A 68 9.83 4.50 6.30
CA ARG A 68 9.71 4.48 7.76
C ARG A 68 9.02 3.22 8.26
N ARG A 69 7.96 2.77 7.58
CA ARG A 69 7.27 1.51 7.90
C ARG A 69 8.20 0.31 7.73
N ILE A 70 8.91 0.19 6.61
CA ILE A 70 9.85 -0.91 6.37
C ILE A 70 10.99 -0.93 7.40
N GLU A 71 11.50 0.23 7.80
CA GLU A 71 12.55 0.34 8.84
C GLU A 71 12.05 -0.09 10.23
N GLY A 72 10.77 0.12 10.54
CA GLY A 72 10.12 -0.36 11.77
C GLY A 72 9.78 -1.85 11.74
N MET A 73 9.56 -2.43 10.56
CA MET A 73 9.15 -3.84 10.31
C MET A 73 10.26 -4.88 10.54
N LYS A 74 11.18 -4.70 11.49
CA LYS A 74 12.21 -5.73 11.80
C LYS A 74 11.61 -7.04 12.34
N SER A 75 10.34 -7.03 12.80
CA SER A 75 9.67 -8.17 13.45
C SER A 75 8.78 -9.05 12.54
N SER A 76 8.43 -8.61 11.32
CA SER A 76 7.32 -9.20 10.54
C SER A 76 7.68 -10.39 9.63
N ARG A 77 8.80 -11.09 9.89
CA ARG A 77 9.29 -12.20 9.04
C ARG A 77 8.59 -13.54 9.27
N TRP A 78 7.80 -13.67 10.33
CA TRP A 78 7.33 -14.98 10.77
C TRP A 78 6.14 -15.53 9.96
N ARG A 79 5.10 -14.72 9.72
CA ARG A 79 3.88 -15.18 9.05
C ARG A 79 3.28 -14.09 8.17
N TRP A 80 3.05 -14.43 6.90
CA TRP A 80 2.38 -13.57 5.93
C TRP A 80 1.02 -14.14 5.59
N HIS A 81 0.02 -13.26 5.49
CA HIS A 81 -1.33 -13.52 5.04
C HIS A 81 -1.49 -12.92 3.64
N LEU A 82 -1.74 -13.75 2.64
CA LEU A 82 -1.94 -13.32 1.26
C LEU A 82 -3.41 -13.43 0.90
N ASP A 83 -3.97 -12.36 0.37
CA ASP A 83 -5.39 -12.26 0.03
C ASP A 83 -5.61 -11.56 -1.32
N GLU A 84 -6.75 -11.84 -1.94
CA GLU A 84 -7.20 -11.24 -3.18
C GLU A 84 -8.64 -10.75 -3.07
N MET A 85 -8.82 -9.45 -3.26
CA MET A 85 -10.15 -8.83 -3.32
C MET A 85 -10.47 -8.33 -4.71
N LEU A 86 -11.74 -8.41 -5.11
CA LEU A 86 -12.23 -7.80 -6.33
C LEU A 86 -12.59 -6.33 -6.08
N VAL A 87 -11.96 -5.41 -6.80
CA VAL A 87 -12.17 -3.96 -6.68
C VAL A 87 -12.61 -3.38 -8.01
N LYS A 88 -13.54 -2.41 -7.98
CA LYS A 88 -14.00 -1.71 -9.19
C LYS A 88 -13.23 -0.40 -9.34
N ILE A 89 -12.42 -0.28 -10.39
CA ILE A 89 -11.61 0.91 -10.69
C ILE A 89 -12.06 1.44 -12.04
N ASN A 90 -12.50 2.69 -12.10
CA ASN A 90 -12.99 3.35 -13.33
C ASN A 90 -14.06 2.54 -14.09
N GLY A 91 -14.96 1.85 -13.37
CA GLY A 91 -16.01 1.04 -13.97
C GLY A 91 -15.64 -0.42 -14.27
N GLU A 92 -14.34 -0.76 -14.29
CA GLU A 92 -13.85 -2.10 -14.60
C GLU A 92 -13.43 -2.87 -13.33
N TRP A 93 -13.73 -4.17 -13.32
CA TRP A 93 -13.33 -5.07 -12.23
C TRP A 93 -11.87 -5.47 -12.32
N HIS A 94 -11.17 -5.34 -11.20
CA HIS A 94 -9.76 -5.64 -11.04
C HIS A 94 -9.53 -6.49 -9.77
N TYR A 95 -8.47 -7.29 -9.75
CA TYR A 95 -8.04 -8.06 -8.58
C TYR A 95 -6.95 -7.30 -7.83
N LEU A 96 -7.22 -6.99 -6.57
CA LEU A 96 -6.27 -6.42 -5.62
C LEU A 96 -5.65 -7.54 -4.79
N TRP A 97 -4.37 -7.80 -5.01
CA TRP A 97 -3.54 -8.72 -4.23
C TRP A 97 -2.98 -7.96 -3.03
N ARG A 98 -3.11 -8.51 -1.83
CA ARG A 98 -2.57 -7.93 -0.59
C ARG A 98 -1.76 -8.97 0.17
N ALA A 99 -0.63 -8.51 0.73
CA ALA A 99 0.19 -9.27 1.66
C ALA A 99 0.17 -8.47 2.96
N VAL A 100 -0.23 -9.12 4.03
CA VAL A 100 -0.32 -8.54 5.37
C VAL A 100 0.51 -9.42 6.30
N ASP A 101 1.18 -8.84 7.28
CA ASP A 101 1.84 -9.62 8.33
C ASP A 101 0.87 -10.04 9.44
N HIS A 102 1.39 -10.76 10.43
CA HIS A 102 0.62 -11.19 11.60
C HIS A 102 0.09 -10.04 12.48
N GLU A 103 0.70 -8.85 12.41
CA GLU A 103 0.28 -7.65 13.15
C GLU A 103 -0.80 -6.85 12.40
N GLY A 104 -1.16 -7.27 11.18
CA GLY A 104 -2.15 -6.58 10.35
C GLY A 104 -1.53 -5.48 9.48
N GLU A 105 -0.21 -5.35 9.43
CA GLU A 105 0.45 -4.36 8.57
C GLU A 105 0.53 -4.85 7.12
N VAL A 106 0.08 -4.00 6.20
CA VAL A 106 0.22 -4.27 4.76
C VAL A 106 1.68 -4.18 4.35
N LEU A 107 2.23 -5.33 3.92
CA LEU A 107 3.57 -5.49 3.37
C LEU A 107 3.61 -5.02 1.90
N GLU A 108 2.74 -5.58 1.06
CA GLU A 108 2.68 -5.23 -0.36
C GLU A 108 1.24 -5.34 -0.87
N SER A 109 0.89 -4.44 -1.80
CA SER A 109 -0.39 -4.46 -2.49
C SER A 109 -0.18 -4.25 -3.98
N PHE A 110 -0.88 -5.02 -4.82
CA PHE A 110 -0.74 -4.95 -6.26
C PHE A 110 -2.06 -5.24 -6.97
N VAL A 111 -2.36 -4.51 -8.04
CA VAL A 111 -3.61 -4.66 -8.79
C VAL A 111 -3.34 -5.30 -10.15
N THR A 112 -4.17 -6.27 -10.54
CA THR A 112 -4.16 -6.90 -11.87
C THR A 112 -5.55 -7.03 -12.44
N ARG A 113 -5.67 -7.13 -13.76
CA ARG A 113 -6.95 -7.44 -14.42
C ARG A 113 -7.32 -8.91 -14.29
N THR A 114 -6.34 -9.80 -14.19
CA THR A 114 -6.53 -11.26 -14.15
C THR A 114 -5.98 -11.87 -12.86
N ARG A 115 -6.57 -13.00 -12.45
CA ARG A 115 -6.15 -13.79 -11.29
C ARG A 115 -5.31 -15.00 -11.70
N ASP A 116 -4.25 -14.78 -12.48
CA ASP A 116 -3.44 -15.83 -13.06
C ASP A 116 -2.17 -16.17 -12.25
N LYS A 117 -1.50 -17.27 -12.62
CA LYS A 117 -0.24 -17.70 -11.99
C LYS A 117 0.86 -16.63 -12.13
N LYS A 118 0.91 -15.92 -13.27
CA LYS A 118 1.93 -14.90 -13.55
C LYS A 118 1.80 -13.71 -12.59
N ALA A 119 0.58 -13.26 -12.33
CA ALA A 119 0.26 -12.23 -11.34
C ALA A 119 0.69 -12.65 -9.94
N ALA A 120 0.29 -13.84 -9.49
CA ALA A 120 0.66 -14.38 -8.19
C ALA A 120 2.20 -14.47 -8.03
N LEU A 121 2.90 -14.95 -9.06
CA LEU A 121 4.36 -15.07 -9.06
C LEU A 121 5.04 -13.69 -8.99
N LYS A 122 4.58 -12.73 -9.80
CA LYS A 122 5.11 -11.36 -9.81
C LYS A 122 4.92 -10.70 -8.44
N PHE A 123 3.75 -10.88 -7.84
CA PHE A 123 3.42 -10.39 -6.51
C PHE A 123 4.34 -10.99 -5.43
N LEU A 124 4.47 -12.32 -5.38
CA LEU A 124 5.35 -13.01 -4.42
C LEU A 124 6.81 -12.59 -4.56
N LYS A 125 7.33 -12.50 -5.79
CA LYS A 125 8.72 -12.05 -6.05
C LYS A 125 8.94 -10.62 -5.56
N LYS A 126 7.98 -9.73 -5.79
CA LYS A 126 8.05 -8.32 -5.35
C LYS A 126 8.04 -8.21 -3.83
N ALA A 127 7.12 -8.91 -3.17
CA ALA A 127 7.04 -8.93 -1.70
C ALA A 127 8.32 -9.50 -1.07
N THR A 128 8.81 -10.63 -1.60
CA THR A 128 10.02 -11.30 -1.10
C THR A 128 11.27 -10.42 -1.25
N ARG A 129 11.40 -9.71 -2.38
CA ARG A 129 12.53 -8.81 -2.62
C ARG A 129 12.58 -7.64 -1.64
N LYS A 130 11.42 -7.16 -1.18
CA LYS A 130 11.32 -6.00 -0.29
C LYS A 130 11.39 -6.35 1.19
N HIS A 131 10.69 -7.41 1.61
CA HIS A 131 10.51 -7.75 3.02
C HIS A 131 11.28 -9.02 3.44
N GLY A 132 11.97 -9.67 2.49
CA GLY A 132 12.67 -10.92 2.72
C GLY A 132 11.75 -12.13 2.58
N ARG A 133 12.22 -13.31 2.99
CA ARG A 133 11.46 -14.56 2.89
C ARG A 133 10.68 -14.82 4.19
N PRO A 134 9.35 -15.05 4.14
CA PRO A 134 8.58 -15.44 5.31
C PRO A 134 8.86 -16.89 5.71
N ASN A 135 8.64 -17.21 6.99
CA ASN A 135 8.65 -18.60 7.48
C ASN A 135 7.35 -19.33 7.12
N VAL A 136 6.20 -18.65 7.26
CA VAL A 136 4.87 -19.18 6.94
C VAL A 136 4.14 -18.23 5.98
N ILE A 137 3.52 -18.80 4.95
CA ILE A 137 2.65 -18.09 4.01
C ILE A 137 1.26 -18.70 4.10
N VAL A 138 0.35 -17.95 4.70
CA VAL A 138 -1.07 -18.27 4.75
C VAL A 138 -1.71 -17.74 3.47
N THR A 139 -2.31 -18.63 2.69
CA THR A 139 -3.08 -18.24 1.51
C THR A 139 -4.46 -18.87 1.56
N ASP A 140 -5.38 -18.27 0.81
CA ASP A 140 -6.61 -18.95 0.43
C ASP A 140 -6.32 -20.17 -0.45
N ARG A 141 -7.33 -21.03 -0.67
CA ARG A 141 -7.19 -22.30 -1.43
C ARG A 141 -7.03 -22.09 -2.94
N LEU A 142 -6.50 -20.94 -3.35
CA LEU A 142 -6.39 -20.60 -4.75
C LEU A 142 -5.25 -21.35 -5.45
N ARG A 143 -5.56 -21.98 -6.59
CA ARG A 143 -4.59 -22.79 -7.35
C ARG A 143 -3.41 -21.98 -7.89
N SER A 144 -3.61 -20.70 -8.20
CA SER A 144 -2.54 -19.82 -8.70
C SER A 144 -1.45 -19.59 -7.66
N TYR A 145 -1.78 -19.46 -6.37
CA TYR A 145 -0.79 -19.41 -5.30
C TYR A 145 0.00 -20.70 -5.18
N GLY A 146 -0.67 -21.86 -5.16
CA GLY A 146 0.01 -23.15 -5.10
C GLY A 146 0.99 -23.35 -6.26
N ALA A 147 0.60 -22.95 -7.48
CA ALA A 147 1.45 -23.02 -8.65
C ALA A 147 2.63 -22.03 -8.60
N ALA A 148 2.42 -20.82 -8.09
CA ALA A 148 3.48 -19.82 -7.95
C ALA A 148 4.46 -20.16 -6.81
N LEU A 149 3.96 -20.68 -5.68
CA LEU A 149 4.75 -21.12 -4.54
C LEU A 149 5.63 -22.34 -4.88
N LYS A 150 5.12 -23.25 -5.73
CA LYS A 150 5.94 -24.36 -6.26
C LYS A 150 7.10 -23.84 -7.10
N GLU A 151 6.88 -22.81 -7.92
CA GLU A 151 7.91 -22.23 -8.79
C GLU A 151 8.99 -21.48 -8.01
N ILE A 152 8.65 -20.83 -6.89
CA ILE A 152 9.65 -20.15 -6.04
C ILE A 152 10.23 -21.04 -4.93
N GLY A 153 9.90 -22.35 -4.92
CA GLY A 153 10.38 -23.31 -3.93
C GLY A 153 9.83 -23.11 -2.50
N ALA A 154 8.77 -22.31 -2.33
CA ALA A 154 8.19 -21.97 -1.03
C ALA A 154 6.92 -22.77 -0.69
N LYS A 155 6.59 -23.82 -1.47
CA LYS A 155 5.38 -24.64 -1.26
C LYS A 155 5.32 -25.27 0.14
N HIS A 156 6.46 -25.66 0.70
CA HIS A 156 6.55 -26.23 2.05
C HIS A 156 6.17 -25.24 3.16
N ARG A 157 6.11 -23.93 2.87
CA ARG A 157 5.74 -22.87 3.79
C ARG A 157 4.27 -22.47 3.67
N GLN A 158 3.54 -23.10 2.76
CA GLN A 158 2.15 -22.78 2.50
C GLN A 158 1.25 -23.42 3.55
N GLU A 159 0.56 -22.59 4.32
CA GLU A 159 -0.58 -23.01 5.13
C GLU A 159 -1.87 -22.58 4.43
N THR A 160 -2.82 -23.50 4.31
CA THR A 160 -4.15 -23.20 3.76
C THR A 160 -5.20 -23.50 4.81
N GLY A 161 -6.09 -22.54 5.08
CA GLY A 161 -7.14 -22.71 6.07
C GLY A 161 -8.31 -21.80 5.78
N ARG A 162 -9.53 -22.32 5.94
CA ARG A 162 -10.80 -21.65 5.57
C ARG A 162 -11.11 -20.41 6.45
N TRP A 163 -10.24 -20.11 7.43
CA TRP A 163 -10.37 -19.03 8.42
C TRP A 163 -9.00 -18.45 8.86
N LEU A 164 -7.90 -18.83 8.21
CA LEU A 164 -6.57 -18.34 8.60
C LEU A 164 -6.24 -16.97 7.96
N ASN A 165 -7.01 -16.54 6.97
CA ASN A 165 -6.81 -15.29 6.24
C ASN A 165 -7.71 -14.14 6.71
N THR A 166 -8.49 -14.32 7.78
CA THR A 166 -9.47 -13.33 8.26
C THR A 166 -8.84 -11.97 8.62
N LYS A 167 -7.52 -11.93 8.91
CA LYS A 167 -6.77 -10.68 9.14
C LYS A 167 -6.55 -9.84 7.88
N ALA A 168 -6.68 -10.42 6.69
CA ALA A 168 -6.61 -9.68 5.42
C ALA A 168 -8.00 -9.18 4.95
N VAL A 169 -9.07 -9.78 5.46
CA VAL A 169 -10.48 -9.52 5.09
C VAL A 169 -11.06 -8.27 5.77
N CYS A 170 -10.43 -7.75 6.83
CA CYS A 170 -10.93 -6.54 7.50
C CYS A 170 -10.60 -5.27 6.69
N VAL A 171 -11.59 -4.79 5.91
CA VAL A 171 -11.86 -3.36 5.66
C VAL A 171 -13.37 -3.17 5.70
#